data_AF-A0A1I7AS75-F1
#
_entry.id   AF-A0A1I7AS75-F1
#
_cell.length_a   1.000
_cell.length_b   1.000
_cell.length_c   1.000
_cell.angle_alpha   90.00
_cell.angle_beta   90.00
_cell.angle_gamma   90.00
#
_symmetry.space_group_name_H-M   'P 1'
#
loop_
_entity.id
_entity.type
_entity.pdbx_description
1 polymer ?
#
loop_
_entity_poly.entity_id
_entity_poly.type
_entity_poly.pdbx_seq_one_letter_code
_entity_poly.pdbx_strand_id
1 'polypeptide(L)'
;MKFYLKIAAGFLLLLAVFAFMVWYRTSSIGHEALRDIATQAQLCKTVGCSEGIDEAASYLAEQYGLSPSLVQWCVGVDTLSERDGAKGLVNRSWWINLLYEPCGDPITE
;
A
#
# COMPACT_ATOMS: atom_id res chain seq x y z
N MET A 1 19.75 -23.76 26.29
CA MET A 1 20.10 -22.59 25.45
C MET A 1 19.89 -22.81 23.95
N LYS A 2 20.48 -23.82 23.30
CA LYS A 2 20.34 -24.03 21.83
C LYS A 2 18.90 -24.22 21.31
N PHE A 3 17.99 -24.78 22.12
CA PHE A 3 16.60 -25.04 21.72
C PHE A 3 15.76 -23.75 21.66
N TYR A 4 15.91 -22.87 22.64
CA TYR A 4 15.25 -21.55 22.66
C TYR A 4 15.71 -20.66 21.50
N LEU A 5 16.99 -20.78 21.09
CA LEU A 5 17.52 -20.03 19.95
C LEU A 5 16.87 -20.45 18.61
N LYS A 6 16.56 -21.75 18.46
CA LYS A 6 15.82 -22.26 17.28
C LYS A 6 14.36 -21.83 17.28
N ILE A 7 13.71 -21.82 18.45
CA ILE A 7 12.33 -21.33 18.59
C ILE A 7 12.26 -19.83 18.27
N ALA A 8 13.19 -19.04 18.83
CA ALA A 8 13.26 -17.60 18.55
C ALA A 8 13.53 -17.32 17.06
N ALA A 9 14.45 -18.07 16.44
CA ALA A 9 14.72 -17.96 15.01
C ALA A 9 13.49 -18.33 14.17
N GLY A 10 12.77 -19.41 14.52
CA GLY A 10 11.55 -19.82 13.84
C GLY A 10 10.44 -18.76 13.95
N PHE A 11 10.28 -18.15 15.11
CA PHE A 11 9.29 -17.08 15.32
C PHE A 11 9.63 -15.82 14.52
N LEU A 12 10.90 -15.40 14.50
CA LEU A 12 11.35 -14.28 13.67
C LEU A 12 11.12 -14.53 12.17
N LEU A 13 11.34 -15.76 11.72
CA LEU A 13 11.12 -16.14 10.32
C LEU A 13 9.63 -16.07 9.96
N LEU A 14 8.74 -16.53 10.85
CA LEU A 14 7.29 -16.39 10.67
C LEU A 14 6.85 -14.92 10.60
N LEU A 15 7.36 -14.06 11.47
CA LEU A 15 7.06 -12.63 11.43
C LEU A 15 7.55 -11.97 10.14
N ALA A 16 8.74 -12.31 9.66
CA ALA A 16 9.27 -11.79 8.41
C ALA A 16 8.43 -12.22 7.20
N VAL A 17 8.02 -13.50 7.15
CA VAL A 17 7.13 -14.01 6.10
C VAL A 17 5.77 -13.32 6.14
N PHE A 18 5.21 -13.11 7.34
CA PHE A 18 3.95 -12.40 7.49
C PHE A 18 4.04 -10.96 7.01
N ALA A 19 5.08 -10.22 7.43
CA ALA A 19 5.31 -8.85 6.98
C ALA A 19 5.48 -8.77 5.46
N PHE A 20 6.20 -9.72 4.85
CA PHE A 20 6.35 -9.79 3.40
C PHE A 20 5.02 -10.05 2.68
N MET A 21 4.19 -10.96 3.21
CA MET A 21 2.87 -11.23 2.63
C MET A 21 1.96 -10.00 2.68
N VAL A 22 1.93 -9.31 3.82
CA VAL A 22 1.18 -8.04 3.96
C VAL A 22 1.71 -7.03 2.96
N TRP A 23 3.03 -6.86 2.88
CA TRP A 23 3.63 -5.90 1.97
C TRP A 23 3.29 -6.17 0.50
N TYR A 24 3.43 -7.43 0.09
CA TYR A 24 3.14 -7.88 -1.27
C TYR A 24 1.67 -7.70 -1.63
N ARG A 25 0.75 -8.08 -0.72
CA ARG A 25 -0.70 -7.93 -0.93
C ARG A 25 -1.09 -6.46 -1.10
N THR A 26 -0.66 -5.60 -0.19
CA THR A 26 -0.96 -4.17 -0.24
C THR A 26 -0.40 -3.53 -1.52
N SER A 27 0.85 -3.85 -1.89
CA SER A 27 1.48 -3.31 -3.10
C SER A 27 0.79 -3.78 -4.39
N SER A 28 0.32 -5.03 -4.42
CA SER A 28 -0.47 -5.57 -5.54
C SER A 28 -1.80 -4.84 -5.69
N ILE A 29 -2.51 -4.61 -4.58
CA ILE A 29 -3.77 -3.86 -4.57
C ILE A 29 -3.52 -2.41 -5.03
N GLY A 30 -2.47 -1.77 -4.53
CA GLY A 30 -2.10 -0.42 -4.95
C GLY A 30 -1.77 -0.31 -6.43
N HIS A 31 -1.12 -1.33 -7.00
CA HIS A 31 -0.84 -1.38 -8.43
C HIS A 31 -2.12 -1.50 -9.27
N GLU A 32 -3.06 -2.35 -8.86
CA GLU A 32 -4.37 -2.48 -9.51
C GLU A 32 -5.19 -1.18 -9.42
N ALA A 33 -5.19 -0.53 -8.26
CA ALA A 33 -5.89 0.73 -8.05
C ALA A 33 -5.28 1.87 -8.88
N LEU A 34 -3.94 1.99 -8.92
CA LEU A 34 -3.28 2.96 -9.80
C LEU A 34 -3.56 2.69 -11.28
N ARG A 35 -3.65 1.42 -11.68
CA ARG A 35 -4.04 1.05 -13.04
C ARG A 35 -5.47 1.49 -13.35
N ASP A 36 -6.39 1.34 -12.41
CA ASP A 36 -7.77 1.79 -12.58
C ASP A 36 -7.83 3.33 -12.70
N ILE A 37 -7.12 4.05 -11.83
CA ILE A 37 -6.97 5.52 -11.91
C ILE A 37 -6.39 5.92 -13.26
N ALA A 38 -5.31 5.28 -13.72
CA ALA A 38 -4.68 5.56 -15.01
C ALA A 38 -5.61 5.25 -16.20
N THR A 39 -6.46 4.23 -16.08
CA THR A 39 -7.46 3.87 -17.10
C THR A 39 -8.55 4.92 -17.16
N GLN A 40 -9.09 5.33 -16.00
CA GLN A 40 -10.12 6.36 -15.90
C GLN A 40 -9.61 7.72 -16.39
N ALA A 41 -8.35 8.05 -16.11
CA ALA A 41 -7.68 9.27 -16.57
C ALA A 41 -7.18 9.22 -18.03
N GLN A 42 -7.47 8.12 -18.77
CA GLN A 42 -7.01 7.89 -20.15
C GLN A 42 -5.48 7.99 -20.35
N LEU A 43 -4.70 7.69 -19.32
CA LEU A 43 -3.23 7.70 -19.36
C LEU A 43 -2.66 6.40 -19.97
N CYS A 44 -3.47 5.35 -20.08
CA CYS A 44 -3.05 4.06 -20.64
C CYS A 44 -2.84 4.11 -22.16
N LYS A 45 -1.61 4.34 -22.61
CA LYS A 45 -1.24 4.38 -24.05
C LYS A 45 -0.79 3.03 -24.62
N THR A 46 -0.32 2.10 -23.77
CA THR A 46 0.26 0.81 -24.17
C THR A 46 -0.53 -0.38 -23.65
N VAL A 47 -0.36 -1.55 -24.29
CA VAL A 47 -0.95 -2.82 -23.83
C VAL A 47 -0.29 -3.21 -22.51
N GLY A 48 -1.01 -3.00 -21.40
CA GLY A 48 -0.51 -3.24 -20.04
C GLY A 48 -0.53 -2.01 -19.14
N CYS A 49 -0.72 -0.80 -19.69
CA CYS A 49 -0.84 0.46 -18.95
C CYS A 49 0.31 0.76 -17.95
N SER A 50 1.50 0.17 -18.13
CA SER A 50 2.63 0.42 -17.22
C SER A 50 3.04 1.89 -17.19
N GLU A 51 3.07 2.55 -18.35
CA GLU A 51 3.36 3.99 -18.46
C GLU A 51 2.32 4.84 -17.74
N GLY A 52 1.03 4.50 -17.88
CA GLY A 52 -0.06 5.24 -17.24
C GLY A 52 -0.05 5.07 -15.71
N ILE A 53 0.35 3.90 -15.22
CA ILE A 53 0.53 3.64 -13.79
C ILE A 53 1.69 4.47 -13.24
N ASP A 54 2.83 4.51 -13.91
CA ASP A 54 3.98 5.31 -13.51
C ASP A 54 3.68 6.81 -13.56
N GLU A 55 2.94 7.26 -14.58
CA GLU A 55 2.50 8.65 -14.74
C GLU A 55 1.52 9.04 -13.63
N ALA A 56 0.52 8.20 -13.32
CA ALA A 56 -0.41 8.42 -12.21
C ALA A 56 0.30 8.43 -10.86
N ALA A 57 1.23 7.50 -10.62
CA ALA A 57 2.01 7.44 -9.40
C ALA A 57 2.91 8.66 -9.24
N SER A 58 3.54 9.12 -10.32
CA SER A 58 4.39 10.31 -10.34
C SER A 58 3.60 11.60 -10.11
N TYR A 59 2.42 11.71 -10.73
CA TYR A 59 1.52 12.84 -10.50
C TYR A 59 1.07 12.92 -9.04
N LEU A 60 0.62 11.80 -8.46
CA LEU A 60 0.23 11.73 -7.05
C LEU A 60 1.43 11.98 -6.12
N ALA A 61 2.61 11.50 -6.49
CA ALA A 61 3.85 11.74 -5.74
C ALA A 61 4.15 13.25 -5.65
N GLU A 62 4.01 13.98 -6.76
CA GLU A 62 4.19 15.43 -6.79
C GLU A 62 3.10 16.15 -5.98
N GLN A 63 1.84 15.75 -6.11
CA GLN A 63 0.71 16.36 -5.39
C GLN A 63 0.81 16.19 -3.86
N TYR A 64 1.21 15.01 -3.40
CA TYR A 64 1.29 14.70 -1.97
C TYR A 64 2.70 14.83 -1.38
N GLY A 65 3.70 15.20 -2.19
CA GLY A 65 5.11 15.29 -1.75
C GLY A 65 5.70 13.95 -1.31
N LEU A 66 5.18 12.84 -1.84
CA LEU A 66 5.59 11.46 -1.52
C LEU A 66 6.47 10.89 -2.63
N SER A 67 7.17 9.77 -2.38
CA SER A 67 7.82 9.03 -3.46
C SER A 67 6.79 8.19 -4.25
N PRO A 68 6.99 7.92 -5.55
CA PRO A 68 6.07 7.10 -6.35
C PRO A 68 5.82 5.70 -5.77
N SER A 69 6.84 5.09 -5.17
CA SER A 69 6.71 3.80 -4.49
C SER A 69 5.88 3.87 -3.21
N LEU A 70 5.97 4.99 -2.48
CA LEU A 70 5.16 5.24 -1.30
C LEU A 70 3.70 5.53 -1.67
N VAL A 71 3.46 6.25 -2.76
CA VAL A 71 2.11 6.43 -3.32
C VAL A 71 1.46 5.09 -3.62
N GLN A 72 2.17 4.17 -4.29
CA GLN A 72 1.64 2.84 -4.57
C GLN A 72 1.24 2.10 -3.28
N TRP A 73 2.06 2.19 -2.24
CA TRP A 73 1.71 1.65 -0.93
C TRP A 73 0.44 2.29 -0.38
N CYS A 74 0.38 3.62 -0.34
CA CYS A 74 -0.71 4.38 0.28
C CYS A 74 -2.05 4.20 -0.43
N VAL A 75 -2.05 4.20 -1.77
CA VAL A 75 -3.24 3.88 -2.57
C VAL A 75 -3.69 2.43 -2.30
N GLY A 76 -2.74 1.51 -2.11
CA GLY A 76 -3.03 0.13 -1.75
C GLY A 76 -3.66 -0.01 -0.36
N VAL A 77 -3.15 0.70 0.64
CA VAL A 77 -3.72 0.72 2.00
C VAL A 77 -5.10 1.37 2.00
N ASP A 78 -5.30 2.43 1.23
CA ASP A 78 -6.61 3.11 1.14
C ASP A 78 -7.66 2.19 0.49
N THR A 79 -7.32 1.54 -0.62
CA THR A 79 -8.18 0.53 -1.26
C THR A 79 -8.48 -0.65 -0.32
N LEU A 80 -7.50 -1.05 0.50
CA LEU A 80 -7.67 -2.09 1.51
C LEU A 80 -8.65 -1.65 2.62
N SER A 81 -8.55 -0.40 3.07
CA SER A 81 -9.48 0.24 4.01
C SER A 81 -10.91 0.23 3.48
N GLU A 82 -11.11 0.61 2.22
CA GLU A 82 -12.44 0.61 1.61
C GLU A 82 -13.06 -0.79 1.55
N ARG A 83 -12.25 -1.81 1.23
CA ARG A 83 -12.70 -3.22 1.17
C ARG A 83 -13.02 -3.80 2.54
N ASP A 84 -12.37 -3.36 3.60
CA ASP A 84 -12.66 -3.76 4.99
C ASP A 84 -13.91 -3.05 5.55
N GLY A 85 -14.60 -2.23 4.74
CA GLY A 85 -15.81 -1.50 5.13
C GLY A 85 -15.53 -0.20 5.90
N ALA A 86 -14.26 0.16 6.08
CA ALA A 86 -13.83 1.39 6.72
C ALA A 86 -13.77 2.52 5.69
N LYS A 87 -14.89 3.24 5.50
CA LYS A 87 -14.93 4.47 4.72
C LYS A 87 -14.38 5.63 5.56
N GLY A 88 -13.22 6.16 5.16
CA GLY A 88 -12.57 7.31 5.81
C GLY A 88 -11.73 6.95 7.03
N LEU A 89 -10.91 7.92 7.47
CA LEU A 89 -9.90 7.76 8.52
C LEU A 89 -10.48 7.44 9.91
N VAL A 90 -11.74 7.81 10.15
CA VAL A 90 -12.36 7.79 11.48
C VAL A 90 -12.82 6.37 11.87
N ASN A 91 -13.02 5.48 10.90
CA ASN A 91 -13.59 4.14 11.15
C ASN A 91 -12.65 3.00 10.71
N ARG A 92 -11.35 3.27 10.58
CA ARG A 92 -10.34 2.27 10.20
C ARG A 92 -9.99 1.33 11.35
N SER A 93 -9.83 0.05 11.01
CA SER A 93 -9.25 -0.96 11.88
C SER A 93 -7.85 -0.52 12.35
N TRP A 94 -7.49 -0.81 13.60
CA TRP A 94 -6.21 -0.39 14.22
C TRP A 94 -4.97 -0.81 13.40
N TRP A 95 -5.02 -1.96 12.74
CA TRP A 95 -3.93 -2.48 11.92
C TRP A 95 -3.80 -1.75 10.58
N ILE A 96 -4.89 -1.17 10.04
CA ILE A 96 -4.86 -0.34 8.83
C ILE A 96 -4.23 1.02 9.15
N ASN A 97 -4.49 1.59 10.33
CA ASN A 97 -3.80 2.81 10.77
C ASN A 97 -2.29 2.61 10.85
N LEU A 98 -1.83 1.46 11.36
CA LEU A 98 -0.42 1.10 11.35
C LEU A 98 0.17 1.05 9.92
N LEU A 99 -0.60 0.54 8.95
CA LEU A 99 -0.15 0.50 7.55
C LEU A 99 -0.17 1.88 6.89
N TYR A 100 -0.99 2.80 7.37
CA TYR A 100 -1.14 4.16 6.84
C TYR A 100 -0.13 5.17 7.43
N GLU A 101 0.49 4.84 8.57
CA GLU A 101 1.52 5.66 9.22
C GLU A 101 2.60 6.23 8.27
N PRO A 102 3.18 5.46 7.31
CA PRO A 102 4.17 6.01 6.38
C PRO A 102 3.58 6.96 5.32
N CYS A 103 2.26 7.00 5.15
CA CYS A 103 1.58 7.86 4.17
C CYS A 103 1.36 9.29 4.67
N GLY A 104 1.58 9.52 5.96
CA GLY A 104 1.18 10.75 6.64
C GLY A 104 -0.30 10.74 7.00
N ASP A 105 -0.62 11.29 8.17
CA ASP A 105 -2.01 11.56 8.53
C ASP A 105 -2.56 12.60 7.55
N PRO A 106 -3.77 12.40 7.00
CA PRO A 106 -4.43 13.44 6.24
C PRO A 106 -4.61 14.63 7.16
N ILE A 107 -4.25 15.81 6.65
CA ILE A 107 -4.49 17.07 7.33
C ILE A 107 -5.98 17.11 7.61
N THR A 108 -6.35 16.91 8.88
CA THR A 108 -7.71 17.04 9.35
C THR A 108 -7.97 18.54 9.39
N GLU A 109 -8.57 19.07 8.33
CA GLU A 109 -9.23 20.38 8.38
C GLU A 109 -10.59 20.26 9.07
#